data_AF-A0A917DZI9-F1
#
_entry.id   AF-A0A917DZI9-F1
#
_cell.length_a   1.000
_cell.length_b   1.000
_cell.length_c   1.000
_cell.angle_alpha   90.00
_cell.angle_beta   90.00
_cell.angle_gamma   90.00
#
_symmetry.space_group_name_H-M   'P 1'
#
loop_
_entity.id
_entity.type
_entity.pdbx_description
1 polymer ?
#
loop_
_entity_poly.entity_id
_entity_poly.type
_entity_poly.pdbx_seq_one_letter_code
_entity_poly.pdbx_strand_id
1 'polypeptide(L)'
;MKNKIISGYGALLWSLLYGVLGLFWLMGGKGFPFGAGDPLGTDVSMLANVQAEGGALVIAIAGLIGVINALLIIGTWGGGNIPRIIPQFISWSFVIVIVCVVCDYRVLALVAYVLLLKFEFLDWPSINQFLCLGGGILWGSTAITYMKKRRKEDSGRAEKVSKWLEPAAIERWGKWATYTAVSLPLIYSLTRWAWAFNIPLGVSKAFLIEEAQDTPGIWLFGAALGTTGAVGAVLTLGLISRWGEIFPRWFPFVSGKRVPPTMAIIPATFISIVVFITGLMYNRLWIKGAFPEGNIATYAPELTWPIWGLALGLATLAYHLRRKGEADIAGGLSAGFERSV
;
A
#
# COMPACT_ATOMS: atom_id res chain seq x y z
N MET A 1 0.89 14.09 21.36
CA MET A 1 -0.59 14.12 21.45
C MET A 1 -1.24 14.54 20.13
N LYS A 2 -0.75 15.59 19.44
CA LYS A 2 -1.29 16.09 18.15
C LYS A 2 -1.56 15.00 17.10
N ASN A 3 -0.59 14.17 16.73
CA ASN A 3 -0.78 13.16 15.66
C ASN A 3 -1.81 12.07 16.02
N LYS A 4 -2.02 11.80 17.31
CA LYS A 4 -2.97 10.77 17.75
C LYS A 4 -4.41 11.21 17.51
N ILE A 5 -4.66 12.47 17.82
CA ILE A 5 -5.93 13.16 17.66
C ILE A 5 -6.26 13.21 16.15
N ILE A 6 -5.32 13.66 15.32
CA ILE A 6 -5.56 13.84 13.90
C ILE A 6 -6.04 12.55 13.20
N SER A 7 -5.44 11.38 13.48
CA SER A 7 -5.85 10.15 12.79
C SER A 7 -7.26 9.68 13.18
N GLY A 8 -7.61 9.72 14.47
CA GLY A 8 -8.93 9.30 14.95
C GLY A 8 -10.05 10.21 14.45
N TYR A 9 -9.84 11.53 14.48
CA TYR A 9 -10.79 12.50 13.92
C TYR A 9 -10.86 12.41 12.39
N GLY A 10 -9.76 12.08 11.71
CA GLY A 10 -9.75 11.81 10.27
C GLY A 10 -10.59 10.59 9.91
N ALA A 11 -10.42 9.47 10.63
CA ALA A 11 -11.23 8.27 10.45
C ALA A 11 -12.72 8.54 10.72
N LEU A 12 -13.03 9.31 11.77
CA LEU A 12 -14.39 9.75 12.08
C LEU A 12 -15.01 10.55 10.92
N LEU A 13 -14.31 11.57 10.43
CA LEU A 13 -14.79 12.41 9.32
C LEU A 13 -14.99 11.59 8.05
N TRP A 14 -14.03 10.73 7.71
CA TRP A 14 -14.12 9.87 6.54
C TRP A 14 -15.33 8.93 6.63
N SER A 15 -15.54 8.27 7.77
CA SER A 15 -16.69 7.38 7.99
C SER A 15 -18.02 8.12 7.98
N LEU A 16 -18.07 9.35 8.49
CA LEU A 16 -19.26 10.19 8.41
C LEU A 16 -19.58 10.56 6.96
N LEU A 17 -18.59 11.00 6.19
CA LEU A 17 -18.77 11.36 4.78
C LEU A 17 -19.23 10.17 3.95
N TYR A 18 -18.60 9.00 4.09
CA TYR A 18 -19.04 7.79 3.39
C TYR A 18 -20.39 7.29 3.87
N GLY A 19 -20.73 7.46 5.16
CA GLY A 19 -22.07 7.16 5.67
C GLY A 19 -23.15 8.03 5.01
N VAL A 20 -22.90 9.34 4.90
CA VAL A 20 -23.80 10.29 4.21
C VAL A 20 -23.89 9.97 2.72
N LEU A 21 -22.78 9.64 2.05
CA LEU A 21 -22.78 9.21 0.66
C LEU A 21 -23.57 7.92 0.45
N GLY A 22 -23.43 6.95 1.36
CA GLY A 22 -24.23 5.73 1.37
C GLY A 22 -25.73 6.03 1.45
N LEU A 23 -26.14 6.92 2.34
CA LEU A 23 -27.54 7.36 2.42
C LEU A 23 -28.00 8.11 1.16
N PHE A 24 -27.16 8.97 0.59
CA PHE A 24 -27.44 9.68 -0.65
C PHE A 24 -27.72 8.71 -1.82
N TRP A 25 -26.87 7.70 -2.00
CA TRP A 25 -27.07 6.69 -3.03
C TRP A 25 -28.29 5.79 -2.75
N LEU A 26 -28.57 5.50 -1.48
CA LEU A 26 -29.76 4.73 -1.08
C LEU A 26 -31.07 5.48 -1.43
N MET A 27 -31.05 6.81 -1.41
CA MET A 27 -32.17 7.66 -1.82
C MET A 27 -32.26 7.87 -3.35
N GLY A 28 -31.50 7.10 -4.16
CA GLY A 28 -31.49 7.21 -5.62
C GLY A 28 -30.54 8.26 -6.18
N GLY A 29 -29.58 8.74 -5.37
CA GLY A 29 -28.51 9.61 -5.84
C GLY A 29 -27.69 8.96 -6.95
N LYS A 30 -27.34 9.73 -8.00
CA LYS A 30 -26.52 9.25 -9.12
C LYS A 30 -25.04 9.11 -8.73
N GLY A 31 -24.27 8.36 -9.52
CA GLY A 31 -22.82 8.27 -9.37
C GLY A 31 -22.36 7.29 -8.29
N PHE A 32 -23.07 6.18 -8.10
CA PHE A 32 -22.57 5.07 -7.29
C PHE A 32 -21.28 4.51 -7.96
N PRO A 33 -20.12 4.49 -7.28
CA PRO A 33 -18.81 4.30 -7.91
C PRO A 33 -18.41 2.84 -8.13
N PHE A 34 -19.26 1.89 -7.75
CA PHE A 34 -18.99 0.45 -7.82
C PHE A 34 -20.13 -0.26 -8.58
N GLY A 35 -19.99 -1.56 -8.84
CA GLY A 35 -21.14 -2.35 -9.28
C GLY A 35 -21.40 -2.37 -10.77
N ALA A 36 -22.60 -2.84 -11.11
CA ALA A 36 -23.01 -3.09 -12.50
C ALA A 36 -23.05 -1.83 -13.37
N GLY A 37 -23.07 -0.64 -12.76
CA GLY A 37 -22.99 0.64 -13.45
C GLY A 37 -21.57 1.06 -13.85
N ASP A 38 -20.55 0.27 -13.49
CA ASP A 38 -19.14 0.55 -13.75
C ASP A 38 -18.58 -0.38 -14.84
N PRO A 39 -18.54 0.06 -16.11
CA PRO A 39 -18.16 -0.78 -17.24
C PRO A 39 -16.69 -1.20 -17.21
N LEU A 40 -15.81 -0.42 -16.57
CA LEU A 40 -14.39 -0.74 -16.42
C LEU A 40 -14.13 -1.73 -15.27
N GLY A 41 -15.16 -2.03 -14.47
CA GLY A 41 -15.07 -2.88 -13.27
C GLY A 41 -15.60 -4.30 -13.47
N THR A 42 -16.35 -4.57 -14.54
CA THR A 42 -17.19 -5.77 -14.72
C THR A 42 -16.44 -7.10 -14.57
N ASP A 43 -15.19 -7.19 -15.01
CA ASP A 43 -14.41 -8.45 -14.97
C ASP A 43 -13.31 -8.47 -13.90
N VAL A 44 -12.99 -7.31 -13.33
CA VAL A 44 -11.76 -7.09 -12.55
C VAL A 44 -12.04 -6.74 -11.08
N SER A 45 -13.17 -6.09 -10.79
CA SER A 45 -13.57 -5.71 -9.45
C SER A 45 -14.30 -6.84 -8.73
N MET A 46 -14.12 -6.95 -7.40
CA MET A 46 -14.93 -7.86 -6.59
C MET A 46 -16.38 -7.37 -6.43
N LEU A 47 -16.58 -6.08 -6.64
CA LEU A 47 -17.88 -5.43 -6.51
C LEU A 47 -18.63 -5.33 -7.84
N ALA A 48 -18.12 -5.94 -8.92
CA ALA A 48 -18.65 -5.82 -10.28
C ALA A 48 -20.18 -6.04 -10.42
N ASN A 49 -20.74 -6.98 -9.65
CA ASN A 49 -22.17 -7.35 -9.74
C ASN A 49 -23.04 -6.69 -8.66
N VAL A 50 -22.48 -5.78 -7.86
CA VAL A 50 -23.23 -5.12 -6.79
C VAL A 50 -24.21 -4.12 -7.40
N GLN A 51 -25.48 -4.23 -7.02
CA GLN A 51 -26.49 -3.21 -7.34
C GLN A 51 -26.32 -2.00 -6.42
N ALA A 52 -26.64 -0.82 -6.93
CA ALA A 52 -26.45 0.43 -6.20
C ALA A 52 -27.24 0.45 -4.88
N GLU A 53 -28.45 -0.09 -4.86
CA GLU A 53 -29.33 -0.12 -3.68
C GLU A 53 -28.70 -0.95 -2.54
N GLY A 54 -28.21 -2.16 -2.86
CA GLY A 54 -27.57 -3.04 -1.89
C GLY A 54 -26.21 -2.50 -1.44
N GLY A 55 -25.39 -2.02 -2.38
CA GLY A 55 -24.08 -1.47 -2.08
C GLY A 55 -24.16 -0.19 -1.24
N ALA A 56 -25.11 0.70 -1.55
CA ALA A 56 -25.34 1.93 -0.80
C ALA A 56 -25.75 1.65 0.65
N LEU A 57 -26.63 0.68 0.88
CA LEU A 57 -27.02 0.26 2.23
C LEU A 57 -25.82 -0.24 3.04
N VAL A 58 -24.98 -1.09 2.44
CA VAL A 58 -23.76 -1.61 3.09
C VAL A 58 -22.80 -0.46 3.43
N ILE A 59 -22.60 0.48 2.52
CA ILE A 59 -21.75 1.67 2.76
C ILE A 59 -22.31 2.54 3.89
N ALA A 60 -23.63 2.76 3.93
CA ALA A 60 -24.27 3.54 4.98
C ALA A 60 -24.10 2.90 6.37
N ILE A 61 -24.33 1.58 6.47
CA ILE A 61 -24.14 0.80 7.69
C ILE A 61 -22.66 0.82 8.10
N ALA A 62 -21.74 0.60 7.17
CA ALA A 62 -20.30 0.65 7.43
C ALA A 62 -19.88 2.06 7.90
N GLY A 63 -20.40 3.12 7.28
CA GLY A 63 -20.18 4.49 7.72
C GLY A 63 -20.61 4.71 9.17
N LEU A 64 -21.82 4.26 9.53
CA LEU A 64 -22.34 4.35 10.90
C LEU A 64 -21.48 3.56 11.90
N ILE A 65 -21.13 2.30 11.59
CA ILE A 65 -20.23 1.48 12.42
C ILE A 65 -18.88 2.18 12.59
N GLY A 66 -18.34 2.76 11.51
CA GLY A 66 -17.09 3.50 11.54
C GLY A 66 -17.16 4.74 12.44
N VAL A 67 -18.23 5.53 12.36
CA VAL A 67 -18.46 6.70 13.23
C VAL A 67 -18.51 6.27 14.70
N ILE A 68 -19.33 5.27 15.04
CA ILE A 68 -19.45 4.75 16.41
C ILE A 68 -18.07 4.28 16.89
N ASN A 69 -17.37 3.49 16.09
CA ASN A 69 -16.06 2.95 16.44
C ASN A 69 -15.00 4.06 16.66
N ALA A 70 -14.99 5.08 15.81
CA ALA A 70 -14.07 6.21 15.94
C ALA A 70 -14.37 7.02 17.21
N LEU A 71 -15.64 7.27 17.53
CA LEU A 71 -16.04 7.93 18.77
C LEU A 71 -15.66 7.12 20.02
N LEU A 72 -15.78 5.79 19.98
CA LEU A 72 -15.31 4.92 21.07
C LEU A 72 -13.79 5.02 21.26
N ILE A 73 -13.01 5.01 20.17
CA ILE A 73 -11.55 5.14 20.24
C ILE A 73 -11.15 6.53 20.78
N ILE A 74 -11.80 7.59 20.31
CA ILE A 74 -11.53 8.96 20.77
C ILE A 74 -11.94 9.12 22.25
N GLY A 75 -13.11 8.61 22.64
CA GLY A 75 -13.62 8.68 24.01
C GLY A 75 -12.78 7.86 25.01
N THR A 76 -12.25 6.72 24.60
CA THR A 76 -11.30 5.95 25.42
C THR A 76 -9.93 6.62 25.57
N TRP A 77 -9.64 7.69 24.83
CA TRP A 77 -8.42 8.45 25.09
C TRP A 77 -8.39 9.07 26.50
N GLY A 78 -9.55 9.26 27.13
CA GLY A 78 -9.72 9.73 28.51
C GLY A 78 -9.82 8.67 29.62
N GLY A 79 -9.65 7.36 29.35
CA GLY A 79 -9.54 6.33 30.42
C GLY A 79 -10.75 5.41 30.65
N GLY A 80 -11.57 5.13 29.63
CA GLY A 80 -12.76 4.26 29.75
C GLY A 80 -12.48 2.75 29.81
N ASN A 81 -13.47 1.99 30.32
CA ASN A 81 -13.45 0.53 30.55
C ASN A 81 -14.01 -0.35 29.39
N ILE A 82 -14.12 0.20 28.18
CA ILE A 82 -14.67 -0.54 27.02
C ILE A 82 -13.77 -1.74 26.67
N PRO A 83 -14.32 -2.93 26.34
CA PRO A 83 -13.53 -4.09 25.90
C PRO A 83 -12.64 -3.74 24.71
N ARG A 84 -11.34 -3.61 24.99
CA ARG A 84 -10.35 -2.91 24.16
C ARG A 84 -10.01 -3.62 22.85
N ILE A 85 -10.50 -4.85 22.64
CA ILE A 85 -10.22 -5.68 21.46
C ILE A 85 -11.19 -5.35 20.31
N ILE A 86 -12.45 -5.02 20.62
CA ILE A 86 -13.49 -4.81 19.60
C ILE A 86 -13.14 -3.62 18.69
N PRO A 87 -12.77 -2.42 19.20
CA PRO A 87 -12.47 -1.30 18.32
C PRO A 87 -11.25 -1.53 17.42
N GLN A 88 -10.30 -2.31 17.92
CA GLN A 88 -9.12 -2.72 17.18
C GLN A 88 -9.48 -3.66 16.03
N PHE A 89 -10.31 -4.66 16.31
CA PHE A 89 -10.78 -5.62 15.32
C PHE A 89 -11.56 -4.92 14.22
N ILE A 90 -12.52 -4.05 14.58
CA ILE A 90 -13.30 -3.27 13.63
C ILE A 90 -12.38 -2.42 12.75
N SER A 91 -11.40 -1.71 13.33
CA SER A 91 -10.47 -0.88 12.57
C SER A 91 -9.67 -1.69 11.55
N TRP A 92 -9.15 -2.86 11.92
CA TRP A 92 -8.43 -3.73 10.99
C TRP A 92 -9.36 -4.35 9.94
N SER A 93 -10.60 -4.67 10.28
CA SER A 93 -11.61 -5.14 9.33
C SER A 93 -11.88 -4.09 8.25
N PHE A 94 -11.98 -2.80 8.59
CA PHE A 94 -12.08 -1.72 7.60
C PHE A 94 -10.87 -1.72 6.64
N VAL A 95 -9.65 -1.80 7.18
CA VAL A 95 -8.42 -1.83 6.37
C VAL A 95 -8.45 -3.02 5.41
N ILE A 96 -8.75 -4.23 5.91
CA ILE A 96 -8.77 -5.45 5.12
C ILE A 96 -9.85 -5.38 4.04
N VAL A 97 -11.07 -4.95 4.36
CA VAL A 97 -12.15 -4.84 3.39
C VAL A 97 -11.80 -3.80 2.31
N ILE A 98 -11.28 -2.64 2.70
CA ILE A 98 -10.89 -1.60 1.73
C ILE A 98 -9.79 -2.11 0.80
N VAL A 99 -8.71 -2.69 1.34
CA VAL A 99 -7.55 -3.12 0.56
C VAL A 99 -7.86 -4.36 -0.29
N CYS A 100 -8.56 -5.35 0.26
CA CYS A 100 -8.74 -6.64 -0.40
C CYS A 100 -10.01 -6.72 -1.27
N VAL A 101 -11.05 -5.94 -0.94
CA VAL A 101 -12.37 -6.03 -1.61
C VAL A 101 -12.68 -4.79 -2.44
N VAL A 102 -12.51 -3.61 -1.87
CA VAL A 102 -12.90 -2.35 -2.53
C VAL A 102 -11.88 -1.94 -3.59
N CYS A 103 -10.59 -1.95 -3.23
CA CYS A 103 -9.52 -1.52 -4.13
C CYS A 103 -9.21 -2.55 -5.21
N ASP A 104 -8.93 -2.04 -6.42
CA ASP A 104 -8.53 -2.81 -7.59
C ASP A 104 -7.35 -2.14 -8.34
N TYR A 105 -7.04 -2.61 -9.56
CA TYR A 105 -5.93 -2.11 -10.37
C TYR A 105 -5.98 -0.61 -10.67
N ARG A 106 -7.13 0.05 -10.56
CA ARG A 106 -7.26 1.48 -10.85
C ARG A 106 -6.36 2.33 -9.96
N VAL A 107 -6.03 1.83 -8.77
CA VAL A 107 -5.05 2.49 -7.91
C VAL A 107 -3.68 2.58 -8.61
N LEU A 108 -3.23 1.51 -9.26
CA LEU A 108 -1.99 1.52 -10.04
C LEU A 108 -2.15 2.29 -11.36
N ALA A 109 -3.27 2.09 -12.06
CA ALA A 109 -3.54 2.75 -13.34
C ALA A 109 -3.54 4.28 -13.20
N LEU A 110 -4.19 4.82 -12.16
CA LEU A 110 -4.24 6.25 -11.90
C LEU A 110 -2.86 6.84 -11.56
N VAL A 111 -2.02 6.09 -10.84
CA VAL A 111 -0.62 6.49 -10.63
C VAL A 111 0.09 6.62 -11.97
N ALA A 112 -0.08 5.64 -12.86
CA ALA A 112 0.50 5.70 -14.20
C ALA A 112 -0.06 6.87 -15.02
N TYR A 113 -1.37 7.11 -14.99
CA TYR A 113 -2.00 8.22 -15.71
C TYR A 113 -1.52 9.59 -15.23
N VAL A 114 -1.40 9.80 -13.93
CA VAL A 114 -0.88 11.06 -13.36
C VAL A 114 0.58 11.27 -13.76
N LEU A 115 1.41 10.22 -13.71
CA LEU A 115 2.82 10.31 -14.12
C LEU A 115 2.97 10.60 -15.62
N LEU A 116 2.07 10.07 -16.44
CA LEU A 116 2.04 10.29 -17.88
C LEU A 116 1.25 11.55 -18.29
N LEU A 117 0.76 12.33 -17.33
CA LEU A 117 -0.06 13.53 -17.55
C LEU A 117 -1.35 13.27 -18.36
N LYS A 118 -1.89 12.05 -18.30
CA LYS A 118 -3.10 11.64 -19.01
C LYS A 118 -4.35 11.80 -18.14
N PHE A 119 -4.72 13.05 -17.87
CA PHE A 119 -5.84 13.38 -16.97
C PHE A 119 -7.23 13.00 -17.52
N GLU A 120 -7.34 12.72 -18.82
CA GLU A 120 -8.58 12.27 -19.47
C GLU A 120 -9.13 10.93 -18.95
N PHE A 121 -8.26 10.10 -18.36
CA PHE A 121 -8.65 8.81 -17.77
C PHE A 121 -8.99 8.91 -16.27
N LEU A 122 -9.08 10.12 -15.71
CA LEU A 122 -9.53 10.34 -14.33
C LEU A 122 -11.05 10.33 -14.26
N ASP A 123 -11.62 9.14 -14.15
CA ASP A 123 -13.04 8.96 -13.92
C ASP A 123 -13.39 8.94 -12.42
N TRP A 124 -14.69 9.13 -12.13
CA TRP A 124 -15.18 9.15 -10.75
C TRP A 124 -14.89 7.84 -9.98
N PRO A 125 -15.10 6.64 -10.55
CA PRO A 125 -14.73 5.39 -9.88
C PRO A 125 -13.25 5.31 -9.49
N SER A 126 -12.32 5.72 -10.38
CA SER A 126 -10.89 5.70 -10.05
C SER A 126 -10.54 6.71 -8.95
N ILE A 127 -11.13 7.90 -8.97
CA ILE A 127 -10.96 8.89 -7.89
C ILE A 127 -11.50 8.32 -6.57
N ASN A 128 -12.65 7.65 -6.60
CA ASN A 128 -13.24 7.04 -5.41
C ASN A 128 -12.34 5.96 -4.80
N GLN A 129 -11.60 5.20 -5.61
CA GLN A 129 -10.63 4.23 -5.11
C GLN A 129 -9.54 4.88 -4.23
N PHE A 130 -9.07 6.08 -4.59
CA PHE A 130 -8.11 6.83 -3.75
C PHE A 130 -8.74 7.37 -2.47
N LEU A 131 -10.01 7.79 -2.52
CA LEU A 131 -10.75 8.19 -1.32
C LEU A 131 -10.94 7.00 -0.37
N CYS A 132 -11.26 5.82 -0.88
CA CYS A 132 -11.33 4.58 -0.11
C CYS A 132 -9.96 4.20 0.47
N LEU A 133 -8.90 4.23 -0.34
CA LEU A 133 -7.54 3.96 0.11
C LEU A 133 -7.11 4.92 1.23
N GLY A 134 -7.44 6.21 1.10
CA GLY A 134 -7.25 7.20 2.17
C GLY A 134 -7.96 6.82 3.46
N GLY A 135 -9.21 6.35 3.36
CA GLY A 135 -9.96 5.77 4.49
C GLY A 135 -9.25 4.59 5.14
N GLY A 136 -8.72 3.66 4.35
CA GLY A 136 -7.92 2.54 4.82
C GLY A 136 -6.66 3.00 5.58
N ILE A 137 -5.94 4.00 5.06
CA ILE A 137 -4.77 4.58 5.73
C ILE A 137 -5.15 5.25 7.05
N LEU A 138 -6.27 5.98 7.10
CA LEU A 138 -6.78 6.63 8.31
C LEU A 138 -7.16 5.60 9.39
N TRP A 139 -7.88 4.55 9.01
CA TRP A 139 -8.25 3.46 9.92
C TRP A 139 -7.03 2.67 10.40
N GLY A 140 -6.09 2.34 9.51
CA GLY A 140 -4.83 1.68 9.88
C GLY A 140 -3.98 2.53 10.83
N SER A 141 -3.87 3.83 10.57
CA SER A 141 -3.15 4.77 11.44
C SER A 141 -3.80 4.89 12.82
N THR A 142 -5.13 4.94 12.86
CA THR A 142 -5.93 4.96 14.11
C THR A 142 -5.75 3.66 14.89
N ALA A 143 -5.80 2.52 14.21
CA ALA A 143 -5.57 1.19 14.80
C ALA A 143 -4.18 1.09 15.43
N ILE A 144 -3.12 1.49 14.71
CA ILE A 144 -1.74 1.46 15.21
C ILE A 144 -1.57 2.40 16.41
N THR A 145 -2.16 3.60 16.35
CA THR A 145 -2.08 4.59 17.43
C THR A 145 -2.79 4.10 18.69
N TYR A 146 -3.95 3.48 18.53
CA TYR A 146 -4.72 2.88 19.62
C TYR A 146 -3.96 1.70 20.25
N MET A 147 -3.35 0.81 19.44
CA MET A 147 -2.47 -0.26 19.94
C MET A 147 -1.28 0.27 20.75
N LYS A 148 -0.59 1.30 20.23
CA LYS A 148 0.55 1.92 20.93
C LYS A 148 0.14 2.55 22.26
N LYS A 149 -1.05 3.17 22.31
CA LYS A 149 -1.60 3.71 23.56
C LYS A 149 -1.85 2.58 24.56
N ARG A 150 -2.57 1.54 24.15
CA ARG A 150 -2.87 0.36 24.98
C ARG A 150 -1.60 -0.27 25.54
N ARG A 151 -0.59 -0.50 24.69
CA ARG A 151 0.69 -1.06 25.12
C ARG A 151 1.37 -0.22 26.19
N LYS A 152 1.29 1.11 26.11
CA LYS A 152 1.84 2.01 27.14
C LYS A 152 1.07 1.93 28.46
N GLU A 153 -0.25 1.80 28.43
CA GLU A 153 -1.05 1.62 29.65
C GLU A 153 -0.80 0.26 30.31
N ASP A 154 -0.62 -0.80 29.50
CA ASP A 154 -0.34 -2.15 29.97
C ASP A 154 1.14 -2.32 30.43
N SER A 155 2.04 -1.37 30.11
CA SER A 155 3.50 -1.46 30.34
C SER A 155 3.97 -1.36 31.80
N GLY A 156 3.05 -1.34 32.77
CA GLY A 156 3.37 -1.53 34.20
C GLY A 156 3.92 -2.93 34.55
N ARG A 157 3.90 -3.89 33.62
CA ARG A 157 4.58 -5.20 33.72
C ARG A 157 5.78 -5.22 32.78
N ALA A 158 6.97 -5.49 33.31
CA ALA A 158 8.23 -5.58 32.57
C ALA A 158 8.07 -6.37 31.26
N GLU A 159 8.11 -5.66 30.13
CA GLU A 159 7.84 -6.25 28.83
C GLU A 159 9.13 -6.87 28.28
N LYS A 160 9.15 -8.20 28.20
CA LYS A 160 10.22 -8.93 27.50
C LYS A 160 10.15 -8.54 26.02
N VAL A 161 11.09 -7.74 25.54
CA VAL A 161 11.17 -7.37 24.11
C VAL A 161 11.19 -8.66 23.30
N SER A 162 10.26 -8.79 22.35
CA SER A 162 10.17 -9.99 21.53
C SER A 162 11.44 -10.16 20.71
N LYS A 163 11.98 -11.38 20.64
CA LYS A 163 13.28 -11.67 19.98
C LYS A 163 13.38 -11.16 18.53
N TRP A 164 12.27 -11.09 17.80
CA TRP A 164 12.25 -10.60 16.41
C TRP A 164 12.42 -9.07 16.28
N LEU A 165 12.26 -8.32 17.38
CA LEU A 165 12.49 -6.88 17.48
C LEU A 165 13.91 -6.54 17.96
N GLU A 166 14.76 -7.54 18.21
CA GLU A 166 16.17 -7.29 18.50
C GLU A 166 16.86 -6.69 17.26
N PRO A 167 17.82 -5.76 17.41
CA PRO A 167 18.47 -5.09 16.28
C PRO A 167 19.05 -6.06 15.25
N ALA A 168 19.70 -7.14 15.70
CA ALA A 168 20.26 -8.17 14.82
C ALA A 168 19.17 -8.95 14.05
N ALA A 169 18.03 -9.22 14.68
CA ALA A 169 16.90 -9.86 14.01
C ALA A 169 16.32 -8.94 12.93
N ILE A 170 16.08 -7.66 13.26
CA ILE A 170 15.59 -6.62 12.33
C ILE A 170 16.50 -6.48 11.12
N GLU A 171 17.82 -6.50 11.33
CA GLU A 171 18.78 -6.48 10.24
C GLU A 171 18.64 -7.72 9.34
N ARG A 172 18.56 -8.92 9.94
CA ARG A 172 18.49 -10.18 9.18
C ARG A 172 17.22 -10.30 8.35
N TRP A 173 16.04 -10.18 8.98
CA TRP A 173 14.78 -10.33 8.24
C TRP A 173 14.53 -9.14 7.31
N GLY A 174 15.00 -7.93 7.68
CA GLY A 174 14.93 -6.75 6.83
C GLY A 174 15.75 -6.88 5.54
N LYS A 175 16.95 -7.49 5.61
CA LYS A 175 17.77 -7.78 4.43
C LYS A 175 17.07 -8.74 3.47
N TRP A 176 16.53 -9.85 3.98
CA TRP A 176 15.79 -10.80 3.15
C TRP A 176 14.52 -10.20 2.53
N ALA A 177 13.75 -9.44 3.32
CA ALA A 177 12.59 -8.71 2.79
C ALA A 177 12.98 -7.75 1.65
N THR A 178 14.11 -7.04 1.81
CA THR A 178 14.63 -6.13 0.78
C THR A 178 15.07 -6.88 -0.47
N TYR A 179 15.82 -7.97 -0.34
CA TYR A 179 16.24 -8.77 -1.51
C TYR A 179 15.04 -9.34 -2.25
N THR A 180 14.03 -9.86 -1.55
CA THR A 180 12.78 -10.31 -2.19
C THR A 180 12.10 -9.16 -2.93
N ALA A 181 12.02 -7.98 -2.32
CA ALA A 181 11.41 -6.80 -2.92
C ALA A 181 12.18 -6.22 -4.12
N VAL A 182 13.47 -6.57 -4.25
CA VAL A 182 14.32 -6.21 -5.39
C VAL A 182 14.20 -7.25 -6.51
N SER A 183 14.23 -8.54 -6.18
CA SER A 183 14.26 -9.62 -7.17
C SER A 183 12.98 -9.69 -8.01
N LEU A 184 11.81 -9.55 -7.39
CA LEU A 184 10.52 -9.70 -8.10
C LEU A 184 10.30 -8.66 -9.23
N PRO A 185 10.48 -7.34 -9.01
CA PRO A 185 10.37 -6.39 -10.11
C PRO A 185 11.47 -6.56 -11.16
N LEU A 186 12.66 -7.07 -10.82
CA LEU A 186 13.70 -7.36 -11.80
C LEU A 186 13.35 -8.54 -12.71
N ILE A 187 12.68 -9.57 -12.20
CA ILE A 187 12.15 -10.68 -13.02
C ILE A 187 11.15 -10.14 -14.04
N TYR A 188 10.21 -9.29 -13.62
CA TYR A 188 9.29 -8.60 -14.53
C TYR A 188 10.06 -7.74 -15.55
N SER A 189 11.05 -6.98 -15.11
CA SER A 189 11.84 -6.11 -16.00
C SER A 189 12.56 -6.91 -17.08
N LEU A 190 13.11 -8.06 -16.71
CA LEU A 190 13.81 -8.97 -17.63
C LEU A 190 12.87 -9.49 -18.73
N THR A 191 11.63 -9.89 -18.39
CA THR A 191 10.68 -10.37 -19.40
C THR A 191 10.30 -9.27 -20.38
N ARG A 192 10.04 -8.05 -19.89
CA ARG A 192 9.66 -6.92 -20.75
C ARG A 192 10.79 -6.48 -21.68
N TRP A 193 12.04 -6.49 -21.21
CA TRP A 193 13.20 -6.21 -22.06
C TRP A 193 13.48 -7.33 -23.06
N ALA A 194 13.31 -8.60 -22.69
CA ALA A 194 13.44 -9.71 -23.62
C ALA A 194 12.49 -9.53 -24.82
N TRP A 195 11.22 -9.18 -24.57
CA TRP A 195 10.25 -8.95 -25.64
C TRP A 195 10.58 -7.74 -26.51
N ALA A 196 11.11 -6.65 -25.93
CA ALA A 196 11.59 -5.51 -26.70
C ALA A 196 12.78 -5.83 -27.63
N PHE A 197 13.58 -6.83 -27.28
CA PHE A 197 14.64 -7.38 -28.15
C PHE A 197 14.16 -8.50 -29.08
N ASN A 198 12.85 -8.70 -29.22
CA ASN A 198 12.23 -9.79 -29.99
C ASN A 198 12.60 -11.20 -29.50
N ILE A 199 12.96 -11.35 -28.23
CA ILE A 199 13.20 -12.64 -27.59
C ILE A 199 11.88 -13.12 -26.98
N PRO A 200 11.28 -14.23 -27.47
CA PRO A 200 9.95 -14.70 -27.05
C PRO A 200 10.02 -15.44 -25.69
N LEU A 201 10.47 -14.75 -24.64
CA LEU A 201 10.63 -15.35 -23.32
C LEU A 201 9.26 -15.66 -22.69
N GLY A 202 8.92 -16.94 -22.61
CA GLY A 202 7.69 -17.43 -21.97
C GLY A 202 6.38 -17.12 -22.72
N VAL A 203 6.49 -16.78 -24.00
CA VAL A 203 5.37 -16.57 -24.95
C VAL A 203 5.72 -17.19 -26.30
N SER A 204 4.74 -17.40 -27.17
CA SER A 204 5.00 -17.87 -28.53
C SER A 204 5.60 -16.76 -29.41
N LYS A 205 6.37 -17.14 -30.44
CA LYS A 205 6.88 -16.18 -31.44
C LYS A 205 5.75 -15.52 -32.23
N ALA A 206 4.69 -16.27 -32.53
CA ALA A 206 3.52 -15.76 -33.24
C ALA A 206 2.86 -14.64 -32.43
N PHE A 207 2.61 -14.88 -31.13
CA PHE A 207 2.08 -13.86 -30.23
C PHE A 207 2.94 -12.59 -30.21
N LEU A 208 4.27 -12.72 -30.13
CA LEU A 208 5.16 -11.56 -30.10
C LEU A 208 5.07 -10.70 -31.36
N ILE A 209 4.88 -11.34 -32.53
CA ILE A 209 4.77 -10.67 -33.82
C ILE A 209 3.37 -10.06 -34.01
N GLU A 210 2.32 -10.85 -33.77
CA GLU A 210 0.91 -10.45 -33.93
C GLU A 210 0.60 -9.25 -33.02
N GLU A 211 0.95 -9.31 -31.74
CA GLU A 211 0.67 -8.24 -30.79
C GLU A 211 1.46 -6.95 -31.13
N ALA A 212 2.66 -7.08 -31.70
CA ALA A 212 3.43 -5.92 -32.18
C ALA A 212 2.80 -5.25 -33.41
N GLN A 213 2.10 -6.02 -34.25
CA GLN A 213 1.38 -5.53 -35.42
C GLN A 213 0.07 -4.84 -34.99
N ASP A 214 -0.66 -5.46 -34.07
CA ASP A 214 -1.93 -4.93 -33.56
C ASP A 214 -1.73 -3.67 -32.71
N THR A 215 -0.67 -3.65 -31.89
CA THR A 215 -0.33 -2.52 -31.03
C THR A 215 1.11 -2.05 -31.26
N PRO A 216 1.32 -1.15 -32.24
CA PRO A 216 2.64 -0.60 -32.53
C PRO A 216 3.28 0.03 -31.29
N GLY A 217 4.49 -0.44 -30.95
CA GLY A 217 5.28 0.08 -29.82
C GLY A 217 5.00 -0.57 -28.45
N ILE A 218 4.13 -1.59 -28.37
CA ILE A 218 3.79 -2.27 -27.11
C ILE A 218 5.02 -2.80 -26.35
N TRP A 219 6.00 -3.37 -27.05
CA TRP A 219 7.20 -3.92 -26.40
C TRP A 219 8.14 -2.84 -25.87
N LEU A 220 8.27 -1.72 -26.59
CA LEU A 220 9.07 -0.59 -26.12
C LEU A 220 8.41 0.05 -24.89
N PHE A 221 7.08 0.19 -24.90
CA PHE A 221 6.32 0.64 -23.73
C PHE A 221 6.48 -0.31 -22.54
N GLY A 222 6.38 -1.63 -22.78
CA GLY A 222 6.66 -2.66 -21.79
C GLY A 222 8.07 -2.54 -21.19
N ALA A 223 9.10 -2.34 -22.03
CA ALA A 223 10.47 -2.14 -21.57
C ALA A 223 10.65 -0.84 -20.76
N ALA A 224 9.93 0.24 -21.10
CA ALA A 224 9.93 1.46 -20.30
C ALA A 224 9.34 1.23 -18.90
N LEU A 225 8.23 0.49 -18.81
CA LEU A 225 7.64 0.07 -17.53
C LEU A 225 8.61 -0.84 -16.75
N GLY A 226 9.21 -1.82 -17.42
CA GLY A 226 10.25 -2.68 -16.84
C GLY A 226 11.42 -1.87 -16.30
N THR A 227 11.90 -0.88 -17.05
CA THR A 227 12.98 0.01 -16.60
C THR A 227 12.60 0.80 -15.35
N THR A 228 11.35 1.27 -15.27
CA THR A 228 10.84 1.94 -14.07
C THR A 228 10.82 1.00 -12.86
N GLY A 229 10.41 -0.26 -13.07
CA GLY A 229 10.50 -1.32 -12.07
C GLY A 229 11.93 -1.58 -11.61
N ALA A 230 12.89 -1.64 -12.54
CA ALA A 230 14.31 -1.83 -12.24
C ALA A 230 14.91 -0.63 -11.47
N VAL A 231 14.55 0.60 -11.83
CA VAL A 231 14.94 1.80 -11.06
C VAL A 231 14.36 1.72 -9.64
N GLY A 232 13.08 1.35 -9.49
CA GLY A 232 12.46 1.12 -8.18
C GLY A 232 13.16 0.03 -7.37
N ALA A 233 13.62 -1.04 -8.03
CA ALA A 233 14.39 -2.11 -7.41
C ALA A 233 15.75 -1.60 -6.90
N VAL A 234 16.49 -0.84 -7.72
CA VAL A 234 17.73 -0.17 -7.27
C VAL A 234 17.43 0.77 -6.10
N LEU A 235 16.34 1.53 -6.15
CA LEU A 235 15.96 2.42 -5.06
C LEU A 235 15.67 1.66 -3.76
N THR A 236 15.06 0.47 -3.87
CA THR A 236 14.73 -0.40 -2.75
C THR A 236 15.97 -0.92 -2.02
N LEU A 237 17.11 -1.10 -2.70
CA LEU A 237 18.39 -1.41 -2.06
C LEU A 237 18.84 -0.32 -1.07
N GLY A 238 18.36 0.91 -1.24
CA GLY A 238 18.62 2.02 -0.33
C GLY A 238 18.10 1.74 1.08
N LEU A 239 17.07 0.91 1.23
CA LEU A 239 16.53 0.54 2.54
C LEU A 239 17.55 -0.23 3.40
N ILE A 240 18.56 -0.87 2.80
CA ILE A 240 19.62 -1.61 3.51
C ILE A 240 21.03 -1.05 3.28
N SER A 241 21.14 0.06 2.54
CA SER A 241 22.42 0.62 2.11
C SER A 241 22.64 2.00 2.70
N ARG A 242 23.92 2.37 2.88
CA ARG A 242 24.31 3.68 3.45
C ARG A 242 23.70 4.88 2.71
N TRP A 243 23.50 4.76 1.39
CA TRP A 243 22.99 5.86 0.57
C TRP A 243 21.51 6.19 0.83
N GLY A 244 20.74 5.25 1.41
CA GLY A 244 19.38 5.53 1.90
C GLY A 244 19.34 6.28 3.22
N GLU A 245 20.48 6.40 3.91
CA GLU A 245 20.61 7.07 5.20
C GLU A 245 21.39 8.38 5.11
N ILE A 246 22.33 8.46 4.17
CA ILE A 246 23.22 9.60 3.92
C ILE A 246 23.32 9.80 2.41
N PHE A 247 23.09 11.03 1.93
CA PHE A 247 23.19 11.33 0.51
C PHE A 247 24.60 11.02 -0.03
N PRO A 248 24.71 10.28 -1.15
CA PRO A 248 26.00 10.03 -1.82
C PRO A 248 26.73 11.30 -2.22
N ARG A 249 28.05 11.20 -2.41
CA ARG A 249 28.88 12.33 -2.82
C ARG A 249 28.54 12.90 -4.20
N TRP A 250 27.95 12.09 -5.06
CA TRP A 250 27.51 12.48 -6.40
C TRP A 250 26.15 13.18 -6.41
N PHE A 251 25.43 13.25 -5.28
CA PHE A 251 24.15 13.96 -5.21
C PHE A 251 24.41 15.46 -5.08
N PRO A 252 24.01 16.29 -6.07
CA PRO A 252 24.29 17.71 -6.05
C PRO A 252 23.57 18.39 -4.86
N PHE A 253 24.21 19.39 -4.24
CA PHE A 253 23.69 20.26 -3.16
C PHE A 253 23.42 19.61 -1.77
N VAL A 254 23.23 18.29 -1.70
CA VAL A 254 22.87 17.60 -0.45
C VAL A 254 23.84 16.48 -0.03
N SER A 255 24.92 16.28 -0.79
CA SER A 255 26.00 15.32 -0.47
C SER A 255 26.39 15.34 1.01
N GLY A 256 26.48 14.16 1.62
CA GLY A 256 26.91 13.97 3.01
C GLY A 256 25.86 14.32 4.07
N LYS A 257 24.72 14.93 3.70
CA LYS A 257 23.62 15.18 4.63
C LYS A 257 22.85 13.89 4.92
N ARG A 258 22.24 13.80 6.12
CA ARG A 258 21.34 12.70 6.46
C ARG A 258 20.06 12.78 5.61
N VAL A 259 19.65 11.64 5.06
CA VAL A 259 18.38 11.51 4.35
C VAL A 259 17.24 11.48 5.38
N PRO A 260 16.23 12.36 5.25
CA PRO A 260 15.03 12.29 6.09
C PRO A 260 14.35 10.91 5.94
N PRO A 261 14.06 10.17 7.02
CA PRO A 261 13.48 8.83 6.92
C PRO A 261 12.18 8.78 6.11
N THR A 262 11.38 9.84 6.15
CA THR A 262 10.12 9.96 5.40
C THR A 262 10.31 9.90 3.88
N MET A 263 11.46 10.35 3.37
CA MET A 263 11.78 10.32 1.93
C MET A 263 11.85 8.90 1.38
N ALA A 264 12.22 7.92 2.20
CA ALA A 264 12.19 6.50 1.82
C ALA A 264 10.86 5.83 2.23
N ILE A 265 10.38 6.10 3.45
CA ILE A 265 9.23 5.39 4.03
C ILE A 265 7.93 5.68 3.28
N ILE A 266 7.65 6.94 2.92
CA ILE A 266 6.39 7.32 2.29
C ILE A 266 6.24 6.67 0.91
N PRO A 267 7.19 6.84 -0.05
CA PRO A 267 7.05 6.22 -1.36
C PRO A 267 7.10 4.69 -1.28
N ALA A 268 7.97 4.10 -0.45
CA ALA A 268 8.03 2.64 -0.34
C ALA A 268 6.74 2.04 0.25
N THR A 269 6.14 2.68 1.27
CA THR A 269 4.84 2.27 1.81
C THR A 269 3.73 2.41 0.76
N PHE A 270 3.71 3.52 0.02
CA PHE A 270 2.72 3.74 -1.03
C PHE A 270 2.80 2.67 -2.11
N ILE A 271 3.98 2.46 -2.70
CA ILE A 271 4.20 1.45 -3.74
C ILE A 271 3.91 0.04 -3.22
N SER A 272 4.30 -0.27 -1.98
CA SER A 272 3.97 -1.55 -1.32
C SER A 272 2.47 -1.83 -1.34
N ILE A 273 1.64 -0.85 -0.99
CA ILE A 273 0.18 -0.99 -0.96
C ILE A 273 -0.38 -1.11 -2.39
N VAL A 274 0.04 -0.24 -3.31
CA VAL A 274 -0.46 -0.21 -4.69
C VAL A 274 -0.19 -1.54 -5.41
N VAL A 275 1.05 -2.02 -5.30
CA VAL A 275 1.47 -3.30 -5.89
C VAL A 275 0.73 -4.47 -5.25
N PHE A 276 0.57 -4.46 -3.93
CA PHE A 276 -0.15 -5.52 -3.21
C PHE A 276 -1.60 -5.63 -3.68
N ILE A 277 -2.32 -4.51 -3.73
CA ILE A 277 -3.71 -4.44 -4.20
C ILE A 277 -3.84 -4.95 -5.64
N THR A 278 -2.97 -4.47 -6.52
CA THR A 278 -3.03 -4.85 -7.94
C THR A 278 -2.68 -6.32 -8.13
N GLY A 279 -1.69 -6.83 -7.40
CA GLY A 279 -1.35 -8.24 -7.38
C GLY A 279 -2.49 -9.14 -6.92
N LEU A 280 -3.27 -8.73 -5.91
CA LEU A 280 -4.45 -9.47 -5.47
C LEU A 280 -5.48 -9.58 -6.60
N MET A 281 -5.68 -8.53 -7.39
CA MET A 281 -6.56 -8.60 -8.56
C MET A 281 -6.08 -9.65 -9.58
N TYR A 282 -4.79 -9.61 -9.97
CA TYR A 282 -4.24 -10.60 -10.90
C TYR A 282 -4.38 -12.03 -10.39
N ASN A 283 -4.16 -12.25 -9.09
CA ASN A 283 -4.37 -13.56 -8.47
C ASN A 283 -5.84 -14.01 -8.55
N ARG A 284 -6.82 -13.11 -8.33
CA ARG A 284 -8.25 -13.43 -8.49
C ARG A 284 -8.58 -13.79 -9.94
N LEU A 285 -8.07 -13.04 -10.92
CA LEU A 285 -8.30 -13.31 -12.34
C LEU A 285 -7.74 -14.67 -12.75
N TRP A 286 -6.57 -15.03 -12.23
CA TRP A 286 -5.98 -16.34 -12.47
C TRP A 286 -6.81 -17.48 -11.88
N ILE A 287 -7.28 -17.34 -10.62
CA ILE A 287 -8.17 -18.33 -9.99
C ILE A 287 -9.48 -18.51 -10.78
N LYS A 288 -9.99 -17.43 -11.39
CA LYS A 288 -11.19 -17.47 -12.25
C LYS A 288 -10.95 -18.03 -13.65
N GLY A 289 -9.71 -18.37 -14.01
CA GLY A 289 -9.37 -18.84 -15.35
C GLY A 289 -9.50 -17.75 -16.43
N ALA A 290 -9.34 -16.47 -16.07
CA ALA A 290 -9.52 -15.35 -17.00
C ALA A 290 -8.32 -15.12 -17.95
N PHE A 291 -7.22 -15.88 -17.78
CA PHE A 291 -6.04 -15.76 -18.65
C PHE A 291 -6.02 -16.87 -19.70
N PRO A 292 -5.68 -16.54 -20.97
CA PRO A 292 -5.57 -17.52 -22.03
C PRO A 292 -4.42 -18.51 -21.78
N GLU A 293 -4.60 -19.76 -22.20
CA GLU A 293 -3.58 -20.79 -22.11
C GLU A 293 -2.40 -20.50 -23.06
N GLY A 294 -1.17 -20.86 -22.65
CA GLY A 294 0.00 -20.88 -23.52
C GLY A 294 0.93 -19.65 -23.50
N ASN A 295 0.55 -18.54 -22.85
CA ASN A 295 1.39 -17.33 -22.75
C ASN A 295 1.64 -16.91 -21.30
N ILE A 296 2.10 -17.85 -20.47
CA ILE A 296 2.23 -17.68 -19.01
C ILE A 296 3.02 -16.44 -18.59
N ALA A 297 4.01 -16.01 -19.39
CA ALA A 297 4.82 -14.83 -19.04
C ALA A 297 4.08 -13.48 -19.17
N THR A 298 2.85 -13.44 -19.69
CA THR A 298 2.03 -12.22 -19.75
C THR A 298 1.35 -11.87 -18.42
N TYR A 299 1.16 -12.85 -17.53
CA TYR A 299 0.49 -12.66 -16.25
C TYR A 299 1.24 -13.26 -15.05
N ALA A 300 2.18 -14.20 -15.24
CA ALA A 300 2.86 -14.86 -14.14
C ALA A 300 3.70 -13.95 -13.25
N PRO A 301 4.48 -12.97 -13.78
CA PRO A 301 5.16 -12.00 -12.92
C PRO A 301 4.20 -11.25 -11.99
N GLU A 302 3.02 -10.89 -12.48
CA GLU A 302 1.98 -10.15 -11.76
C GLU A 302 1.38 -10.97 -10.61
N LEU A 303 1.34 -12.31 -10.73
CA LEU A 303 0.91 -13.19 -9.64
C LEU A 303 1.82 -13.08 -8.41
N THR A 304 3.09 -12.69 -8.59
CA THR A 304 4.05 -12.52 -7.48
C THR A 304 3.93 -11.18 -6.76
N TRP A 305 3.14 -10.25 -7.29
CA TRP A 305 3.06 -8.89 -6.76
C TRP A 305 2.55 -8.79 -5.31
N PRO A 306 1.63 -9.64 -4.79
CA PRO A 306 1.31 -9.62 -3.37
C PRO A 306 2.53 -9.91 -2.49
N ILE A 307 3.39 -10.83 -2.92
CA ILE A 307 4.65 -11.14 -2.22
C ILE A 307 5.60 -9.95 -2.31
N TRP A 308 5.70 -9.30 -3.47
CA TRP A 308 6.51 -8.08 -3.65
C TRP A 308 6.03 -6.95 -2.74
N GLY A 309 4.73 -6.65 -2.72
CA GLY A 309 4.13 -5.63 -1.88
C GLY A 309 4.38 -5.88 -0.39
N LEU A 310 4.16 -7.12 0.08
CA LEU A 310 4.45 -7.51 1.47
C LEU A 310 5.94 -7.40 1.80
N ALA A 311 6.82 -7.87 0.92
CA ALA A 311 8.27 -7.80 1.10
C ALA A 311 8.76 -6.35 1.19
N LEU A 312 8.25 -5.46 0.33
CA LEU A 312 8.58 -4.03 0.36
C LEU A 312 8.06 -3.34 1.63
N GLY A 313 6.85 -3.70 2.08
CA GLY A 313 6.28 -3.20 3.33
C GLY A 313 7.10 -3.63 4.54
N LEU A 314 7.53 -4.89 4.58
CA LEU A 314 8.43 -5.43 5.59
C LEU A 314 9.80 -4.74 5.55
N ALA A 315 10.41 -4.59 4.36
CA ALA A 315 11.67 -3.89 4.19
C ALA A 315 11.59 -2.44 4.72
N THR A 316 10.49 -1.76 4.43
CA THR A 316 10.19 -0.41 4.90
C THR A 316 10.04 -0.36 6.43
N LEU A 317 9.36 -1.34 7.02
CA LEU A 317 9.24 -1.48 8.47
C LEU A 317 10.62 -1.70 9.12
N ALA A 318 11.45 -2.57 8.56
CA ALA A 318 12.80 -2.82 9.06
C ALA A 318 13.65 -1.55 9.02
N TYR A 319 13.59 -0.82 7.91
CA TYR A 319 14.25 0.48 7.75
C TYR A 319 13.79 1.48 8.81
N HIS A 320 12.46 1.62 9.00
CA HIS A 320 11.92 2.51 10.03
C HIS A 320 12.40 2.15 11.44
N LEU A 321 12.38 0.87 11.81
CA LEU A 321 12.79 0.41 13.12
C LEU A 321 14.28 0.65 13.39
N ARG A 322 15.15 0.40 12.41
CA ARG A 322 16.59 0.70 12.52
C ARG A 322 16.84 2.19 12.74
N ARG A 323 16.22 3.04 11.90
CA ARG A 323 16.38 4.50 11.98
C ARG A 323 15.86 5.09 13.28
N LYS A 324 14.81 4.50 13.85
CA LYS A 324 14.31 4.89 15.16
C LYS A 324 15.28 4.51 16.28
N GLY A 325 15.82 3.30 16.26
CA GLY A 325 16.80 2.83 17.25
C GLY A 325 18.06 3.72 17.30
N GLU A 326 18.58 4.12 16.14
CA GLU A 326 19.71 5.05 16.05
C GLU A 326 19.42 6.42 16.67
N ALA A 327 18.20 6.96 16.45
CA ALA A 327 17.79 8.23 17.02
C ALA A 327 17.62 8.14 18.54
N ASP A 328 17.04 7.05 19.04
CA ASP A 328 16.87 6.81 20.48
C ASP A 328 18.25 6.67 21.19
N ILE A 329 19.22 5.99 20.57
CA ILE A 329 20.59 5.87 21.09
C ILE A 329 21.29 7.24 21.11
N ALA A 330 21.20 8.00 20.00
CA ALA A 330 21.83 9.31 19.90
C ALA A 330 21.28 10.32 20.93
N GLY A 331 19.95 10.32 21.16
CA GLY A 331 19.32 11.17 22.18
C GLY A 331 19.63 10.75 23.61
N GLY A 332 19.84 9.45 23.87
CA GLY A 332 20.28 8.95 25.17
C GLY A 332 21.71 9.38 25.52
N LEU A 333 22.62 9.35 24.53
CA LEU A 333 24.01 9.80 24.71
C LEU A 333 24.11 11.30 24.96
N SER A 334 23.33 12.13 24.26
CA SER A 334 23.33 13.58 24.51
C SER A 334 22.80 13.94 25.90
N ALA A 335 21.72 13.28 26.35
CA ALA A 335 21.15 13.49 27.68
C ALA A 335 22.05 12.97 28.81
N GLY A 336 22.86 11.94 28.55
CA GLY A 336 23.87 11.45 29.50
C GLY A 336 25.05 12.42 29.64
N PHE A 337 25.49 13.01 28.54
CA PHE A 337 26.58 14.00 28.53
C PHE A 337 26.19 15.30 29.26
N GLU A 338 24.98 15.82 29.06
CA GLU A 338 24.46 17.01 29.76
C GLU A 338 24.27 16.81 31.27
N ARG A 339 24.18 15.57 31.76
CA ARG A 339 24.11 15.27 33.20
C ARG A 339 25.47 15.10 33.87
N SER A 340 26.54 15.00 33.08
CA SER A 340 27.92 14.79 33.56
C SER A 340 28.78 16.06 33.55
N VAL A 341 28.20 17.20 33.16
CA VAL A 341 28.80 18.55 33.15
C VAL A 341 28.08 19.40 34.18
#